data_AF-A0A2E0GJ16-F1
#
_entry.id   AF-A0A2E0GJ16-F1
#
_cell.length_a   1.000
_cell.length_b   1.000
_cell.length_c   1.000
_cell.angle_alpha   90.00
_cell.angle_beta   90.00
_cell.angle_gamma   90.00
#
_symmetry.space_group_name_H-M   'P 1'
#
loop_
_entity.id
_entity.type
_entity.pdbx_description
1 polymer ?
#
loop_
_entity_poly.entity_id
_entity_poly.type
_entity_poly.pdbx_seq_one_letter_code
_entity_poly.pdbx_strand_id
1 'polypeptide(L)'
;MIDTGTILIVYLLGRELFNRKVGFISAALQAFTTLHIQYSHFYGAETWVTFFAAATVLLSVKLYKTIRLANDLEKLFSRRAIQLVLSIGVVFSLAVASKLSGLAVGIVPVVAILLPFINKINSKEVSKIVRELAKFLGLAMSILVVAFLCFRLFHPYAFSGFIAFDERFLSDIEYLRSVNSGADVPWVIQWVGITPLWFPLKSIFWHGMGPGLAVAVLVGLWLTVSEIIRKRNHVLIIPLSFVIVMLGLVSQQFNPLIRYLLPAYPILTTFGGFGIYRLWHWGKEKKITTEKKIALYRLSQGASAILIAGTLFWGCAFVNG
;
A
#
# COMPACT_ATOMS: atom_id res chain seq x y z
N MET A 1 -0.34 -14.24 -13.80
CA MET A 1 -1.35 -13.33 -14.40
C MET A 1 -1.70 -12.16 -13.47
N ILE A 2 -1.99 -12.41 -12.18
CA ILE A 2 -2.38 -11.36 -11.24
C ILE A 2 -1.25 -10.42 -10.86
N ASP A 3 -0.02 -10.91 -10.75
CA ASP A 3 1.15 -10.08 -10.52
C ASP A 3 1.43 -9.09 -11.66
N THR A 4 1.17 -9.50 -12.91
CA THR A 4 1.17 -8.58 -14.06
C THR A 4 0.10 -7.49 -13.91
N GLY A 5 -1.08 -7.86 -13.39
CA GLY A 5 -2.11 -6.91 -12.99
C GLY A 5 -1.62 -5.94 -11.91
N THR A 6 -0.86 -6.40 -10.92
CA THR A 6 -0.27 -5.56 -9.87
C THR A 6 0.68 -4.51 -10.46
N ILE A 7 1.49 -4.87 -11.46
CA ILE A 7 2.35 -3.92 -12.19
C ILE A 7 1.52 -2.80 -12.84
N LEU A 8 0.38 -3.15 -13.45
CA LEU A 8 -0.55 -2.15 -14.01
C LEU A 8 -1.13 -1.25 -12.90
N ILE A 9 -1.53 -1.82 -11.75
CA ILE A 9 -2.02 -1.03 -10.62
C ILE A 9 -0.94 -0.07 -10.10
N VAL A 10 0.32 -0.49 -10.01
CA VAL A 10 1.45 0.38 -9.64
C VAL A 10 1.62 1.52 -10.64
N TYR A 11 1.55 1.25 -11.94
CA TYR A 11 1.56 2.31 -12.97
C TYR A 11 0.43 3.32 -12.73
N LEU A 12 -0.80 2.84 -12.54
CA LEU A 12 -1.97 3.67 -12.34
C LEU A 12 -1.88 4.48 -11.04
N LEU A 13 -1.36 3.89 -9.97
CA LEU A 13 -1.18 4.54 -8.67
C LEU A 13 -0.12 5.64 -8.75
N GLY A 14 1.04 5.38 -9.34
CA GLY A 14 2.08 6.40 -9.54
C GLY A 14 1.63 7.53 -10.46
N ARG A 15 0.85 7.21 -11.50
CA ARG A 15 0.20 8.20 -12.37
C ARG A 15 -0.82 9.05 -11.62
N GLU A 16 -1.63 8.42 -10.78
CA GLU A 16 -2.67 9.09 -10.02
C GLU A 16 -2.07 10.00 -8.94
N LEU A 17 -1.09 9.54 -8.17
CA LEU A 17 -0.48 10.33 -7.09
C LEU A 17 0.42 11.46 -7.61
N PHE A 18 1.14 11.20 -8.69
CA PHE A 18 2.17 12.11 -9.20
C PHE A 18 1.97 12.41 -10.68
N ASN A 19 2.55 11.61 -11.58
CA ASN A 19 2.48 11.81 -13.02
C ASN A 19 2.79 10.51 -13.79
N ARG A 20 2.56 10.52 -15.11
CA ARG A 20 2.76 9.36 -16.00
C ARG A 20 4.18 8.78 -15.94
N LYS A 21 5.20 9.62 -15.78
CA LYS A 21 6.61 9.18 -15.72
C LYS A 21 6.90 8.42 -14.44
N VAL A 22 6.40 8.93 -13.30
CA VAL A 22 6.50 8.22 -12.02
C VAL A 22 5.80 6.86 -12.12
N GLY A 23 4.58 6.82 -12.65
CA GLY A 23 3.88 5.54 -12.87
C GLY A 23 4.70 4.54 -13.69
N PHE A 24 5.32 4.98 -14.79
CA PHE A 24 6.14 4.10 -15.63
C PHE A 24 7.38 3.59 -14.89
N ILE A 25 8.13 4.48 -14.22
CA ILE A 25 9.31 4.10 -13.43
C ILE A 25 8.91 3.10 -12.34
N SER A 26 7.85 3.38 -11.59
CA SER A 26 7.37 2.50 -10.53
C SER A 26 6.96 1.12 -11.04
N ALA A 27 6.27 1.04 -12.17
CA ALA A 27 5.88 -0.22 -12.79
C ALA A 27 7.10 -1.02 -13.27
N ALA A 28 8.09 -0.34 -13.86
CA ALA A 28 9.35 -0.98 -14.23
C ALA A 28 10.08 -1.54 -12.99
N LEU A 29 10.22 -0.76 -11.92
CA LEU A 29 10.82 -1.25 -10.67
C LEU A 29 10.04 -2.44 -10.06
N GLN A 30 8.71 -2.38 -10.09
CA GLN A 30 7.83 -3.44 -9.59
C GLN A 30 8.04 -4.76 -10.34
N ALA A 31 8.23 -4.70 -11.66
CA ALA A 31 8.46 -5.90 -12.49
C ALA A 31 9.75 -6.64 -12.13
N PHE A 32 10.76 -5.95 -11.60
CA PHE A 32 12.05 -6.52 -11.22
C PHE A 32 12.22 -6.69 -9.70
N THR A 33 11.12 -6.66 -8.96
CA THR A 33 11.16 -6.85 -7.51
C THR A 33 11.27 -8.34 -7.17
N THR A 34 12.38 -8.75 -6.58
CA THR A 34 12.72 -10.17 -6.29
C THR A 34 11.59 -10.93 -5.60
N LEU A 35 11.05 -10.40 -4.51
CA LEU A 35 9.98 -11.10 -3.78
C LEU A 35 8.72 -11.29 -4.64
N HIS A 36 8.39 -10.33 -5.49
CA HIS A 36 7.26 -10.48 -6.41
C HIS A 36 7.54 -11.51 -7.49
N ILE A 37 8.74 -11.53 -8.06
CA ILE A 37 9.15 -12.56 -9.02
C ILE A 37 9.01 -13.93 -8.36
N GLN A 38 9.52 -14.11 -7.15
CA GLN A 38 9.42 -15.36 -6.40
C GLN A 38 7.96 -15.80 -6.22
N TYR A 39 7.12 -14.97 -5.58
CA TYR A 39 5.74 -15.36 -5.29
C TYR A 39 4.83 -15.43 -6.52
N SER A 40 5.23 -14.87 -7.66
CA SER A 40 4.51 -15.06 -8.94
C SER A 40 4.63 -16.49 -9.47
N HIS A 41 5.66 -17.25 -9.05
CA HIS A 41 5.88 -18.64 -9.46
C HIS A 41 5.31 -19.66 -8.47
N PHE A 42 4.81 -19.21 -7.32
CA PHE A 42 4.14 -20.06 -6.34
C PHE A 42 2.63 -19.83 -6.38
N TYR A 43 1.86 -20.91 -6.32
CA TYR A 43 0.42 -20.83 -6.13
C TYR A 43 0.11 -20.50 -4.66
N GLY A 44 0.21 -19.22 -4.31
CA GLY A 44 0.00 -18.69 -2.96
C GLY A 44 -1.02 -17.56 -2.93
N ALA A 45 -1.56 -17.29 -1.74
CA ALA A 45 -2.52 -16.19 -1.51
C ALA A 45 -1.86 -14.81 -1.57
N GLU A 46 -0.53 -14.73 -1.45
CA GLU A 46 0.24 -13.50 -1.39
C GLU A 46 0.02 -12.59 -2.61
N THR A 47 0.00 -13.16 -3.81
CA THR A 47 -0.15 -12.41 -5.07
C THR A 47 -1.56 -11.82 -5.19
N TRP A 48 -2.59 -12.57 -4.79
CA TRP A 48 -3.99 -12.14 -4.74
C TRP A 48 -4.20 -11.00 -3.76
N VAL A 49 -3.76 -11.16 -2.51
CA VAL A 49 -3.89 -10.11 -1.47
C VAL A 49 -3.17 -8.86 -1.91
N THR A 50 -1.98 -9.00 -2.52
CA THR A 50 -1.19 -7.86 -2.96
C THR A 50 -1.89 -7.08 -4.07
N PHE A 51 -2.45 -7.77 -5.07
CA PHE A 51 -3.21 -7.13 -6.14
C PHE A 51 -4.44 -6.38 -5.59
N PHE A 52 -5.26 -7.05 -4.79
CA PHE A 52 -6.49 -6.46 -4.24
C PHE A 52 -6.21 -5.35 -3.24
N ALA A 53 -5.16 -5.45 -2.42
CA ALA A 53 -4.73 -4.38 -1.54
C ALA A 53 -4.26 -3.16 -2.33
N ALA A 54 -3.42 -3.34 -3.35
CA ALA A 54 -2.98 -2.25 -4.22
C ALA A 54 -4.15 -1.59 -4.96
N ALA A 55 -5.12 -2.37 -5.44
CA ALA A 55 -6.35 -1.87 -6.04
C ALA A 55 -7.20 -1.07 -5.04
N THR A 56 -7.33 -1.56 -3.80
CA THR A 56 -8.00 -0.85 -2.70
C THR A 56 -7.36 0.51 -2.45
N VAL A 57 -6.02 0.57 -2.43
CA VAL A 57 -5.28 1.83 -2.29
C VAL A 57 -5.56 2.78 -3.46
N LEU A 58 -5.43 2.30 -4.70
CA LEU A 58 -5.69 3.11 -5.90
C LEU A 58 -7.10 3.69 -5.91
N LEU A 59 -8.11 2.87 -5.65
CA LEU A 59 -9.51 3.30 -5.64
C LEU A 59 -9.79 4.26 -4.49
N SER A 60 -9.21 4.06 -3.32
CA SER A 60 -9.33 4.97 -2.17
C SER A 60 -8.71 6.34 -2.46
N VAL A 61 -7.57 6.38 -3.15
CA VAL A 61 -6.97 7.65 -3.62
C VAL A 61 -7.90 8.36 -4.61
N LYS A 62 -8.51 7.63 -5.55
CA LYS A 62 -9.49 8.20 -6.49
C LYS A 62 -10.76 8.69 -5.78
N LEU A 63 -11.22 7.97 -4.76
CA LEU A 63 -12.35 8.35 -3.94
C LEU A 63 -12.03 9.65 -3.18
N TYR A 64 -10.89 9.72 -2.50
CA TYR A 64 -10.44 10.92 -1.79
C TYR A 64 -10.43 12.15 -2.73
N LYS A 65 -9.87 12.02 -3.93
CA LYS A 65 -9.85 13.14 -4.89
C LYS A 65 -11.25 13.55 -5.33
N THR A 66 -12.14 12.58 -5.52
CA THR A 66 -13.55 12.83 -5.87
C THR A 66 -14.27 13.55 -4.72
N ILE A 67 -14.08 13.12 -3.47
CA ILE A 67 -14.65 13.76 -2.26
C ILE A 67 -14.07 15.16 -2.05
N ARG A 68 -12.77 15.34 -2.21
CA ARG A 68 -12.09 16.63 -2.03
C ARG A 68 -12.59 17.69 -3.02
N LEU A 69 -12.95 17.28 -4.24
CA LEU A 69 -13.53 18.14 -5.27
C LEU A 69 -15.04 18.34 -5.11
N ALA A 70 -15.70 17.55 -4.25
CA ALA A 70 -17.12 17.68 -3.97
C ALA A 70 -17.35 18.78 -2.93
N ASN A 71 -17.93 19.90 -3.38
CA ASN A 71 -18.39 20.97 -2.51
C ASN A 71 -19.73 20.61 -1.84
N ASP A 72 -20.58 19.83 -2.52
CA ASP A 72 -21.97 19.55 -2.11
C ASP A 72 -22.28 18.07 -1.93
N LEU A 73 -23.40 17.78 -1.25
CA LEU A 73 -23.87 16.42 -0.96
C LEU A 73 -24.19 15.63 -2.24
N GLU A 74 -24.72 16.29 -3.27
CA GLU A 74 -25.12 15.65 -4.53
C GLU A 74 -23.95 15.01 -5.28
N LYS A 75 -22.76 15.63 -5.23
CA LYS A 75 -21.55 15.09 -5.88
C LYS A 75 -21.06 13.81 -5.23
N LEU A 76 -21.37 13.57 -3.96
CA LEU A 76 -21.06 12.31 -3.26
C LEU A 76 -21.94 11.14 -3.72
N PHE A 77 -23.13 11.44 -4.24
CA PHE A 77 -24.03 10.47 -4.88
C PHE A 77 -23.87 10.44 -6.40
N SER A 78 -22.82 11.05 -6.94
CA SER A 78 -22.51 10.90 -8.37
C SER A 78 -22.28 9.43 -8.70
N ARG A 79 -22.69 9.00 -9.91
CA ARG A 79 -22.49 7.63 -10.39
C ARG A 79 -21.06 7.13 -10.19
N ARG A 80 -20.07 8.02 -10.41
CA ARG A 80 -18.65 7.74 -10.21
C ARG A 80 -18.28 7.49 -8.74
N ALA A 81 -18.77 8.30 -7.81
CA ALA A 81 -18.49 8.14 -6.38
C ALA A 81 -19.10 6.83 -5.87
N ILE A 82 -20.34 6.53 -6.25
CA ILE A 82 -21.01 5.27 -5.92
C ILE A 82 -20.21 4.08 -6.48
N GLN A 83 -19.82 4.11 -7.75
CA GLN A 83 -18.99 3.06 -8.35
C GLN A 83 -17.68 2.85 -7.59
N LEU A 84 -17.00 3.92 -7.16
CA LEU A 84 -15.77 3.82 -6.38
C LEU A 84 -16.02 3.18 -5.01
N VAL A 85 -17.05 3.60 -4.28
CA VAL A 85 -17.43 3.05 -2.97
C VAL A 85 -17.73 1.56 -3.07
N LEU A 86 -18.58 1.16 -4.03
CA LEU A 86 -18.92 -0.23 -4.26
C LEU A 86 -17.67 -1.04 -4.65
N SER A 87 -16.86 -0.51 -5.58
CA SER A 87 -15.64 -1.19 -6.03
C SER A 87 -14.64 -1.36 -4.90
N ILE A 88 -14.46 -0.35 -4.03
CA ILE A 88 -13.58 -0.42 -2.85
C ILE A 88 -14.05 -1.53 -1.91
N GLY A 89 -15.35 -1.61 -1.61
CA GLY A 89 -15.91 -2.68 -0.77
C GLY A 89 -15.61 -4.07 -1.33
N VAL A 90 -15.80 -4.25 -2.64
CA VAL A 90 -15.49 -5.51 -3.34
C VAL A 90 -14.00 -5.84 -3.28
N VAL A 91 -13.10 -4.94 -3.71
CA VAL A 91 -11.67 -5.26 -3.75
C VAL A 91 -11.05 -5.39 -2.36
N PHE A 92 -11.51 -4.60 -1.38
CA PHE A 92 -11.08 -4.74 0.00
C PHE A 92 -11.45 -6.13 0.54
N SER A 93 -12.69 -6.54 0.30
CA SER A 93 -13.18 -7.85 0.71
C SER A 93 -12.42 -9.00 0.06
N LEU A 94 -12.13 -8.90 -1.24
CA LEU A 94 -11.32 -9.90 -1.94
C LEU A 94 -9.89 -9.98 -1.39
N ALA A 95 -9.30 -8.86 -0.94
CA ALA A 95 -8.01 -8.89 -0.24
C ALA A 95 -8.11 -9.68 1.09
N VAL A 96 -9.17 -9.45 1.88
CA VAL A 96 -9.40 -10.14 3.16
C VAL A 96 -9.71 -11.63 2.95
N ALA A 97 -10.55 -11.96 1.96
CA ALA A 97 -10.92 -13.33 1.61
C ALA A 97 -9.73 -14.14 1.08
N SER A 98 -8.79 -13.47 0.40
CA SER A 98 -7.55 -14.12 -0.04
C SER A 98 -6.63 -14.46 1.14
N LYS A 99 -6.53 -13.56 2.13
CA LYS A 99 -5.75 -13.78 3.35
C LYS A 99 -6.16 -12.77 4.42
N LEU A 100 -6.28 -13.22 5.67
CA LEU A 100 -6.73 -12.36 6.78
C LEU A 100 -5.84 -11.12 7.01
N SER A 101 -4.54 -11.21 6.71
CA SER A 101 -3.64 -10.04 6.77
C SER A 101 -4.07 -8.90 5.84
N GLY A 102 -4.89 -9.19 4.83
CA GLY A 102 -5.54 -8.20 3.97
C GLY A 102 -6.43 -7.22 4.74
N LEU A 103 -6.90 -7.54 5.95
CA LEU A 103 -7.65 -6.61 6.82
C LEU A 103 -6.88 -5.30 7.07
N ALA A 104 -5.55 -5.37 7.09
CA ALA A 104 -4.69 -4.20 7.29
C ALA A 104 -4.92 -3.10 6.25
N VAL A 105 -5.33 -3.42 5.02
CA VAL A 105 -5.61 -2.40 3.98
C VAL A 105 -6.90 -1.63 4.25
N GLY A 106 -7.74 -2.08 5.18
CA GLY A 106 -8.96 -1.41 5.61
C GLY A 106 -8.73 -0.02 6.19
N ILE A 107 -7.52 0.27 6.70
CA ILE A 107 -7.15 1.62 7.15
C ILE A 107 -7.22 2.65 6.01
N VAL A 108 -6.99 2.22 4.77
CA VAL A 108 -6.82 3.10 3.62
C VAL A 108 -8.12 3.81 3.23
N PRO A 109 -9.25 3.11 3.01
CA PRO A 109 -10.52 3.77 2.75
C PRO A 109 -10.97 4.64 3.94
N VAL A 110 -10.70 4.22 5.19
CA VAL A 110 -11.01 5.03 6.38
C VAL A 110 -10.26 6.37 6.33
N VAL A 111 -8.94 6.34 6.12
CA VAL A 111 -8.11 7.55 6.00
C VAL A 111 -8.54 8.39 4.79
N ALA A 112 -8.87 7.78 3.66
CA ALA A 112 -9.33 8.47 2.46
C ALA A 112 -10.64 9.25 2.67
N ILE A 113 -11.56 8.75 3.49
CA ILE A 113 -12.83 9.44 3.80
C ILE A 113 -12.64 10.43 4.97
N LEU A 114 -11.76 10.13 5.93
CA LEU A 114 -11.52 10.95 7.11
C LEU A 114 -10.69 12.21 6.83
N LEU A 115 -9.69 12.14 5.96
CA LEU A 115 -8.79 13.28 5.70
C LEU A 115 -9.51 14.55 5.20
N PRO A 116 -10.47 14.48 4.25
CA PRO A 116 -11.27 15.65 3.87
C PRO A 116 -12.14 16.19 5.00
N PHE A 117 -12.61 15.32 5.89
CA PHE A 117 -13.44 15.68 7.05
C PHE A 117 -12.66 16.54 8.04
N ILE A 118 -11.44 16.13 8.43
CA ILE A 118 -10.59 16.85 9.39
C ILE A 118 -10.37 18.31 8.98
N ASN A 119 -10.13 18.57 7.68
CA ASN A 119 -9.92 19.93 7.18
C ASN A 119 -11.19 20.81 7.20
N LYS A 120 -12.38 20.20 7.27
CA LYS A 120 -13.69 20.88 7.25
C LYS A 120 -14.31 21.06 8.63
N ILE A 121 -13.82 20.35 9.65
CA ILE A 121 -14.32 20.41 11.05
C ILE A 121 -14.04 21.76 11.72
N ASN A 122 -13.11 22.58 11.22
CA ASN A 122 -12.83 23.92 11.76
C ASN A 122 -13.98 24.95 11.56
N SER A 123 -15.16 24.52 11.15
CA SER A 123 -16.34 25.38 11.07
C SER A 123 -16.98 25.53 12.44
N LYS A 124 -17.38 26.76 12.79
CA LYS A 124 -18.15 27.04 14.02
C LYS A 124 -19.61 26.55 13.96
N GLU A 125 -20.06 26.06 12.79
CA GLU A 125 -21.46 25.69 12.57
C GLU A 125 -21.69 24.20 12.81
N VAL A 126 -22.45 23.86 13.88
CA VAL A 126 -22.75 22.47 14.27
C VAL A 126 -23.47 21.70 13.16
N SER A 127 -24.38 22.35 12.45
CA SER A 127 -25.15 21.74 11.34
C SER A 127 -24.24 21.18 10.24
N LYS A 128 -23.11 21.86 9.98
CA LYS A 128 -22.12 21.48 8.97
C LYS A 128 -21.28 20.31 9.42
N ILE A 129 -20.89 20.28 10.69
CA ILE A 129 -20.15 19.15 11.29
C ILE A 129 -21.00 17.88 11.24
N VAL A 130 -22.27 17.94 11.66
CA VAL A 130 -23.19 16.79 11.64
C VAL A 130 -23.37 16.26 10.21
N ARG A 131 -23.53 17.15 9.23
CA ARG A 131 -23.66 16.78 7.81
C ARG A 131 -22.41 16.08 7.28
N GLU A 132 -21.23 16.57 7.60
CA GLU A 132 -19.98 15.94 7.16
C GLU A 132 -19.71 14.61 7.87
N LEU A 133 -20.08 14.48 9.16
CA LEU A 133 -20.03 13.21 9.88
C LEU A 133 -20.99 12.18 9.28
N ALA A 134 -22.22 12.59 8.94
CA ALA A 134 -23.19 11.72 8.28
C ALA A 134 -22.70 11.23 6.91
N LYS A 135 -22.01 12.09 6.14
CA LYS A 135 -21.35 11.70 4.87
C LYS A 135 -20.26 10.66 5.12
N PHE A 136 -19.39 10.89 6.11
CA PHE A 136 -18.32 9.96 6.48
C PHE A 136 -18.90 8.59 6.84
N LEU A 137 -19.87 8.57 7.75
CA LEU A 137 -20.53 7.34 8.19
C LEU A 137 -21.27 6.64 7.05
N GLY A 138 -22.00 7.38 6.22
CA GLY A 138 -22.71 6.82 5.06
C GLY A 138 -21.78 6.13 4.06
N LEU A 139 -20.65 6.77 3.73
CA LEU A 139 -19.64 6.17 2.85
C LEU A 139 -18.97 4.96 3.49
N ALA A 140 -18.55 5.08 4.75
CA ALA A 140 -17.90 3.98 5.48
C ALA A 140 -18.83 2.76 5.60
N MET A 141 -20.09 2.98 5.99
CA MET A 141 -21.11 1.91 6.07
C MET A 141 -21.39 1.28 4.71
N SER A 142 -21.43 2.08 3.63
CA SER A 142 -21.62 1.55 2.28
C SER A 142 -20.47 0.62 1.88
N ILE A 143 -19.22 1.00 2.15
CA ILE A 143 -18.05 0.14 1.91
C ILE A 143 -18.15 -1.12 2.76
N LEU A 144 -18.48 -1.01 4.05
CA LEU A 144 -18.58 -2.14 4.97
C LEU A 144 -19.66 -3.14 4.57
N VAL A 145 -20.85 -2.68 4.20
CA VAL A 145 -21.95 -3.55 3.75
C VAL A 145 -21.54 -4.33 2.50
N VAL A 146 -20.99 -3.64 1.50
CA VAL A 146 -20.52 -4.30 0.27
C VAL A 146 -19.38 -5.27 0.57
N ALA A 147 -18.44 -4.87 1.44
CA ALA A 147 -17.33 -5.72 1.82
C ALA A 147 -17.79 -6.98 2.56
N PHE A 148 -18.76 -6.86 3.46
CA PHE A 148 -19.36 -7.98 4.18
C PHE A 148 -20.07 -8.93 3.23
N LEU A 149 -20.94 -8.42 2.35
CA LEU A 149 -21.66 -9.24 1.37
C LEU A 149 -20.69 -9.97 0.42
N CYS A 150 -19.66 -9.27 -0.04
CA CYS A 150 -18.60 -9.86 -0.86
C CYS A 150 -17.79 -10.91 -0.08
N PHE A 151 -17.48 -10.66 1.20
CA PHE A 151 -16.68 -11.58 2.00
C PHE A 151 -17.48 -12.85 2.28
N ARG A 152 -18.77 -12.69 2.58
CA ARG A 152 -19.69 -13.80 2.76
C ARG A 152 -19.83 -14.67 1.50
N LEU A 153 -19.76 -14.07 0.32
CA LEU A 153 -19.81 -14.78 -0.96
C LEU A 153 -18.51 -15.54 -1.26
N PHE A 154 -17.35 -14.90 -1.07
CA PHE A 154 -16.04 -15.46 -1.43
C PHE A 154 -15.37 -16.27 -0.33
N HIS A 155 -15.86 -16.20 0.91
CA HIS A 155 -15.36 -16.97 2.04
C HIS A 155 -16.51 -17.64 2.84
N PRO A 156 -17.35 -18.47 2.19
CA PRO A 156 -18.57 -19.00 2.79
C PRO A 156 -18.31 -19.89 4.01
N TYR A 157 -17.17 -20.59 4.04
CA TYR A 157 -16.76 -21.49 5.12
C TYR A 157 -16.43 -20.78 6.44
N ALA A 158 -16.27 -19.46 6.45
CA ALA A 158 -16.10 -18.71 7.69
C ALA A 158 -17.39 -18.66 8.53
N PHE A 159 -18.54 -19.05 7.97
CA PHE A 159 -19.84 -18.78 8.58
C PHE A 159 -20.64 -20.05 8.88
N SER A 160 -21.22 -20.10 10.07
CA SER A 160 -22.27 -21.02 10.48
C SER A 160 -23.64 -20.35 10.20
N GLY A 161 -24.07 -20.39 8.94
CA GLY A 161 -25.28 -19.70 8.47
C GLY A 161 -24.96 -18.37 7.77
N PHE A 162 -25.76 -17.32 7.97
CA PHE A 162 -25.57 -16.05 7.24
C PHE A 162 -24.62 -15.07 7.93
N ILE A 163 -24.71 -14.94 9.26
CA ILE A 163 -23.98 -13.90 10.03
C ILE A 163 -22.99 -14.52 11.03
N ALA A 164 -23.36 -15.60 11.72
CA ALA A 164 -22.53 -16.20 12.75
C ALA A 164 -21.26 -16.83 12.15
N PHE A 165 -20.12 -16.66 12.83
CA PHE A 165 -18.88 -17.32 12.43
C PHE A 165 -18.91 -18.81 12.79
N ASP A 166 -18.31 -19.64 11.93
CA ASP A 166 -18.12 -21.07 12.20
C ASP A 166 -17.04 -21.26 13.27
N GLU A 167 -17.25 -22.21 14.20
CA GLU A 167 -16.30 -22.48 15.28
C GLU A 167 -14.93 -22.92 14.76
N ARG A 168 -14.86 -23.63 13.63
CA ARG A 168 -13.60 -24.04 13.01
C ARG A 168 -12.81 -22.82 12.53
N PHE A 169 -13.50 -21.85 11.93
CA PHE A 169 -12.87 -20.60 11.52
C PHE A 169 -12.33 -19.83 12.72
N LEU A 170 -13.09 -19.73 13.81
CA LEU A 170 -12.61 -19.08 15.04
C LEU A 170 -11.40 -19.81 15.64
N SER A 171 -11.41 -21.15 15.62
CA SER A 171 -10.28 -21.97 16.06
C SER A 171 -9.02 -21.73 15.21
N ASP A 172 -9.16 -21.62 13.88
CA ASP A 172 -8.04 -21.28 12.98
C ASP A 172 -7.46 -19.89 13.30
N ILE A 173 -8.31 -18.90 13.60
CA ILE A 173 -7.86 -17.56 14.01
C ILE A 173 -7.10 -17.62 15.34
N GLU A 174 -7.57 -18.40 16.30
CA GLU A 174 -6.93 -18.58 17.59
C GLU A 174 -5.57 -19.28 17.46
N TYR A 175 -5.48 -20.30 16.62
CA TYR A 175 -4.22 -20.95 16.28
C TYR A 175 -3.24 -19.97 15.61
N LEU A 176 -3.70 -19.17 14.63
CA LEU A 176 -2.84 -18.14 14.03
C LEU A 176 -2.36 -17.13 15.07
N ARG A 177 -3.22 -16.71 16.00
CA ARG A 177 -2.84 -15.81 17.09
C ARG A 177 -1.77 -16.45 17.98
N SER A 178 -1.94 -17.72 18.39
CA SER A 178 -1.00 -18.41 19.28
C SER A 178 0.38 -18.56 18.65
N VAL A 179 0.44 -18.91 17.37
CA VAL A 179 1.71 -18.98 16.61
C VAL A 179 2.39 -17.61 16.53
N ASN A 180 1.64 -16.54 16.26
CA ASN A 180 2.19 -15.19 16.19
C ASN A 180 2.61 -14.63 17.56
N SER A 181 2.13 -15.21 18.67
CA SER A 181 2.58 -14.90 20.04
C SER A 181 3.74 -15.76 20.53
N GLY A 182 4.29 -16.65 19.68
CA GLY A 182 5.42 -17.50 20.04
C GLY A 182 5.03 -18.82 20.71
N ALA A 183 3.93 -19.44 20.26
CA ALA A 183 3.59 -20.80 20.66
C ALA A 183 4.77 -21.76 20.44
N ASP A 184 4.89 -22.75 21.32
CA ASP A 184 5.95 -23.76 21.30
C ASP A 184 5.68 -24.80 20.22
N VAL A 185 5.97 -24.43 18.96
CA VAL A 185 5.86 -25.29 17.79
C VAL A 185 7.19 -25.35 17.04
N PRO A 186 7.64 -26.54 16.58
CA PRO A 186 9.02 -26.74 16.11
C PRO A 186 9.48 -25.79 14.99
N TRP A 187 8.60 -25.45 14.05
CA TRP A 187 8.95 -24.63 12.87
C TRP A 187 9.13 -23.13 13.16
N VAL A 188 8.81 -22.67 14.38
CA VAL A 188 8.89 -21.25 14.78
C VAL A 188 10.15 -20.97 15.61
N ILE A 189 10.85 -22.01 16.09
CA ILE A 189 12.07 -21.90 16.92
C ILE A 189 13.15 -21.02 16.27
N GLN A 190 13.26 -21.02 14.93
CA GLN A 190 14.20 -20.18 14.19
C GLN A 190 14.03 -18.66 14.41
N TRP A 191 12.88 -18.23 14.95
CA TRP A 191 12.54 -16.84 15.20
C TRP A 191 12.77 -16.41 16.66
N VAL A 192 13.26 -17.31 17.51
CA VAL A 192 13.63 -16.96 18.90
C VAL A 192 14.77 -15.94 18.91
N GLY A 193 14.62 -14.88 19.70
CA GLY A 193 15.67 -13.88 19.92
C GLY A 193 15.88 -12.87 18.80
N ILE A 194 15.00 -12.83 17.78
CA ILE A 194 15.08 -11.80 16.74
C ILE A 194 14.76 -10.42 17.30
N THR A 195 15.34 -9.39 16.69
CA THR A 195 15.04 -8.00 17.00
C THR A 195 13.81 -7.53 16.23
N PRO A 196 12.71 -7.14 16.92
CA PRO A 196 11.54 -6.56 16.28
C PRO A 196 11.91 -5.39 15.38
N LEU A 197 11.17 -5.18 14.30
CA LEU A 197 11.39 -4.16 13.26
C LEU A 197 12.69 -4.35 12.45
N TRP A 198 13.84 -4.52 13.09
CA TRP A 198 15.13 -4.63 12.40
C TRP A 198 15.21 -5.87 11.50
N PHE A 199 14.78 -7.03 12.01
CA PHE A 199 14.79 -8.26 11.23
C PHE A 199 13.96 -8.17 9.92
N PRO A 200 12.67 -7.76 9.96
CA PRO A 200 11.90 -7.58 8.73
C PRO A 200 12.50 -6.52 7.79
N LEU A 201 13.02 -5.40 8.30
CA LEU A 201 13.65 -4.37 7.47
C LEU A 201 14.93 -4.87 6.77
N LYS A 202 15.80 -5.56 7.50
CA LYS A 202 17.00 -6.21 6.93
C LYS A 202 16.60 -7.20 5.83
N SER A 203 15.53 -7.95 6.06
CA SER A 203 15.05 -8.97 5.12
C SER A 203 14.39 -8.35 3.87
N ILE A 204 13.64 -7.26 4.00
CA ILE A 204 13.17 -6.45 2.86
C ILE A 204 14.36 -5.98 2.03
N PHE A 205 15.41 -5.45 2.67
CA PHE A 205 16.55 -4.87 1.99
C PHE A 205 17.32 -5.91 1.16
N TRP A 206 17.67 -7.06 1.76
CA TRP A 206 18.50 -8.06 1.10
C TRP A 206 17.72 -9.04 0.24
N HIS A 207 16.62 -9.59 0.75
CA HIS A 207 15.91 -10.71 0.11
C HIS A 207 14.62 -10.27 -0.58
N GLY A 208 14.03 -9.15 -0.14
CA GLY A 208 12.75 -8.68 -0.65
C GLY A 208 12.86 -7.85 -1.93
N MET A 209 13.49 -6.68 -1.80
CA MET A 209 13.60 -5.66 -2.84
C MET A 209 14.98 -5.69 -3.52
N GLY A 210 16.02 -6.12 -2.81
CA GLY A 210 17.40 -5.88 -3.19
C GLY A 210 17.86 -4.45 -2.90
N PRO A 211 19.18 -4.20 -2.85
CA PRO A 211 19.74 -2.93 -2.40
C PRO A 211 19.35 -1.74 -3.29
N GLY A 212 19.31 -1.92 -4.61
CA GLY A 212 18.96 -0.84 -5.56
C GLY A 212 17.54 -0.32 -5.33
N LEU A 213 16.56 -1.22 -5.29
CA LEU A 213 15.17 -0.84 -5.06
C LEU A 213 14.93 -0.37 -3.63
N ALA A 214 15.52 -1.03 -2.63
CA ALA A 214 15.38 -0.63 -1.23
C ALA A 214 15.87 0.81 -0.98
N VAL A 215 17.03 1.19 -1.54
CA VAL A 215 17.54 2.57 -1.45
C VAL A 215 16.63 3.55 -2.19
N ALA A 216 16.13 3.18 -3.38
CA ALA A 216 15.17 4.01 -4.11
C ALA A 216 13.89 4.26 -3.28
N VAL A 217 13.36 3.22 -2.63
CA VAL A 217 12.21 3.29 -1.73
C VAL A 217 12.49 4.19 -0.52
N LEU A 218 13.67 4.09 0.12
CA LEU A 218 14.04 4.95 1.24
C LEU A 218 14.08 6.44 0.83
N VAL A 219 14.69 6.75 -0.32
CA VAL A 219 14.68 8.13 -0.86
C VAL A 219 13.25 8.58 -1.18
N GLY A 220 12.46 7.70 -1.79
CA GLY A 220 11.06 7.91 -2.10
C GLY A 220 10.20 8.22 -0.87
N LEU A 221 10.35 7.44 0.20
CA LEU A 221 9.68 7.63 1.48
C LEU A 221 10.07 8.95 2.12
N TRP A 222 11.38 9.27 2.17
CA TRP A 222 11.85 10.54 2.70
C TRP A 222 11.23 11.74 1.97
N LEU A 223 11.22 11.71 0.63
CA LEU A 223 10.59 12.75 -0.18
C LEU A 223 9.07 12.81 0.00
N THR A 224 8.41 11.65 0.09
CA THR A 224 6.96 11.56 0.35
C THR A 224 6.59 12.21 1.68
N VAL A 225 7.33 11.89 2.75
CA VAL A 225 7.16 12.51 4.07
C VAL A 225 7.44 14.02 4.00
N SER A 226 8.47 14.42 3.24
CA SER A 226 8.77 15.85 3.01
C SER A 226 7.61 16.57 2.31
N GLU A 227 6.98 15.97 1.30
CA GLU A 227 5.81 16.53 0.61
C GLU A 227 4.59 16.64 1.54
N ILE A 228 4.36 15.66 2.41
CA ILE A 228 3.28 15.69 3.41
C ILE A 228 3.49 16.86 4.37
N ILE A 229 4.70 17.01 4.93
CA ILE A 229 4.99 17.99 5.98
C ILE A 229 5.14 19.40 5.38
N ARG A 230 6.00 19.55 4.36
CA ARG A 230 6.39 20.87 3.82
C ARG A 230 5.39 21.42 2.82
N LYS A 231 4.78 20.57 2.00
CA LYS A 231 3.81 21.00 0.96
C LYS A 231 2.36 20.70 1.31
N ARG A 232 2.09 20.14 2.50
CA ARG A 232 0.75 19.78 2.98
C ARG A 232 0.00 18.88 1.98
N ASN A 233 0.74 18.03 1.25
CA ASN A 233 0.14 17.09 0.31
C ASN A 233 -0.38 15.85 1.06
N HIS A 234 -1.48 16.03 1.79
CA HIS A 234 -2.06 15.00 2.66
C HIS A 234 -2.59 13.78 1.92
N VAL A 235 -2.74 13.82 0.58
CA VAL A 235 -3.16 12.67 -0.22
C VAL A 235 -2.22 11.49 -0.04
N LEU A 236 -0.93 11.76 0.16
CA LEU A 236 0.12 10.74 0.34
C LEU A 236 -0.01 9.97 1.67
N ILE A 237 -0.75 10.50 2.65
CA ILE A 237 -1.04 9.79 3.91
C ILE A 237 -1.90 8.55 3.64
N ILE A 238 -2.76 8.57 2.63
CA ILE A 238 -3.66 7.44 2.27
C ILE A 238 -2.84 6.17 1.99
N PRO A 239 -1.95 6.13 0.97
CA PRO A 239 -1.09 4.98 0.73
C PRO A 239 -0.07 4.73 1.86
N LEU A 240 0.48 5.78 2.47
CA LEU A 240 1.48 5.63 3.53
C LEU A 240 0.90 4.96 4.78
N SER A 241 -0.37 5.20 5.10
CA SER A 241 -1.05 4.58 6.25
C SER A 241 -1.02 3.06 6.17
N PHE A 242 -1.21 2.49 4.97
CA PHE A 242 -1.13 1.04 4.77
C PHE A 242 0.26 0.49 5.00
N VAL A 243 1.29 1.16 4.48
CA VAL A 243 2.69 0.77 4.67
C VAL A 243 3.03 0.74 6.17
N ILE A 244 2.60 1.77 6.92
CA ILE A 244 2.83 1.87 8.36
C ILE A 244 2.11 0.73 9.10
N VAL A 245 0.83 0.47 8.79
CA VAL A 245 0.06 -0.60 9.43
C VAL A 245 0.66 -1.97 9.13
N MET A 246 1.04 -2.24 7.88
CA MET A 246 1.68 -3.52 7.51
C MET A 246 3.03 -3.71 8.18
N LEU A 247 3.87 -2.67 8.21
CA LEU A 247 5.16 -2.74 8.88
C LEU A 247 5.00 -2.94 10.38
N GLY A 248 4.06 -2.23 11.01
CA GLY A 248 3.72 -2.39 12.43
C GLY A 248 3.22 -3.79 12.75
N LEU A 249 2.26 -4.30 11.96
CA LEU A 249 1.70 -5.63 12.11
C LEU A 249 2.77 -6.70 12.02
N VAL A 250 3.55 -6.72 10.93
CA VAL A 250 4.55 -7.79 10.72
C VAL A 250 5.72 -7.67 11.68
N SER A 251 6.13 -6.45 12.05
CA SER A 251 7.25 -6.26 13.00
C SER A 251 6.92 -6.67 14.42
N GLN A 252 5.64 -6.80 14.78
CA GLN A 252 5.18 -7.24 16.09
C GLN A 252 4.93 -8.75 16.16
N GLN A 253 4.91 -9.46 15.03
CA GLN A 253 4.74 -10.91 15.00
C GLN A 253 6.00 -11.60 15.53
N PHE A 254 5.83 -12.68 16.28
CA PHE A 254 6.94 -13.53 16.69
C PHE A 254 7.68 -14.14 15.48
N ASN A 255 6.94 -14.45 14.41
CA ASN A 255 7.46 -14.96 13.14
C ASN A 255 7.28 -13.96 11.98
N PRO A 256 8.10 -12.88 11.92
CA PRO A 256 7.94 -11.78 10.97
C PRO A 256 8.38 -12.15 9.55
N LEU A 257 7.60 -13.00 8.88
CA LEU A 257 7.91 -13.46 7.53
C LEU A 257 7.73 -12.33 6.53
N ILE A 258 8.76 -12.06 5.72
CA ILE A 258 8.75 -10.99 4.72
C ILE A 258 7.62 -11.10 3.71
N ARG A 259 7.08 -12.31 3.49
CA ARG A 259 5.95 -12.54 2.58
C ARG A 259 4.67 -11.84 3.04
N TYR A 260 4.50 -11.61 4.34
CA TYR A 260 3.37 -10.82 4.85
C TYR A 260 3.52 -9.35 4.50
N LEU A 261 4.73 -8.85 4.20
CA LEU A 261 4.95 -7.48 3.74
C LEU A 261 4.75 -7.31 2.23
N LEU A 262 4.64 -8.38 1.45
CA LEU A 262 4.46 -8.31 -0.01
C LEU A 262 3.32 -7.35 -0.44
N PRO A 263 2.15 -7.32 0.23
CA PRO A 263 1.09 -6.37 -0.12
C PRO A 263 1.48 -4.89 -0.03
N ALA A 264 2.46 -4.53 0.79
CA ALA A 264 2.95 -3.16 0.93
C ALA A 264 3.92 -2.75 -0.20
N TYR A 265 4.51 -3.70 -0.92
CA TYR A 265 5.55 -3.43 -1.91
C TYR A 265 5.05 -2.56 -3.07
N PRO A 266 3.86 -2.77 -3.66
CA PRO A 266 3.34 -1.90 -4.72
C PRO A 266 3.29 -0.41 -4.35
N ILE A 267 3.02 -0.11 -3.08
CA ILE A 267 2.99 1.27 -2.57
C ILE A 267 4.43 1.76 -2.38
N LEU A 268 5.29 0.94 -1.78
CA LEU A 268 6.71 1.26 -1.58
C LEU A 268 7.43 1.51 -2.92
N THR A 269 7.24 0.65 -3.93
CA THR A 269 7.80 0.82 -5.28
C THR A 269 7.23 2.04 -6.00
N THR A 270 5.96 2.39 -5.73
CA THR A 270 5.37 3.66 -6.18
C THR A 270 6.14 4.87 -5.61
N PHE A 271 6.41 4.87 -4.31
CA PHE A 271 7.24 5.91 -3.69
C PHE A 271 8.69 5.87 -4.17
N GLY A 272 9.27 4.69 -4.39
CA GLY A 272 10.61 4.53 -4.96
C GLY A 272 10.74 5.17 -6.35
N GLY A 273 9.76 4.93 -7.24
CA GLY A 273 9.72 5.57 -8.55
C GLY A 273 9.55 7.09 -8.47
N PHE A 274 8.79 7.59 -7.49
CA PHE A 274 8.74 9.04 -7.19
C PHE A 274 10.11 9.57 -6.75
N GLY A 275 10.82 8.82 -5.90
CA GLY A 275 12.19 9.11 -5.47
C GLY A 275 13.15 9.27 -6.63
N ILE A 276 13.21 8.26 -7.51
CA ILE A 276 14.06 8.27 -8.71
C ILE A 276 13.70 9.43 -9.64
N TYR A 277 12.40 9.67 -9.86
CA TYR A 277 11.92 10.77 -10.69
C TYR A 277 12.38 12.14 -10.15
N ARG A 278 12.25 12.37 -8.83
CA ARG A 278 12.67 13.61 -8.18
C ARG A 278 14.19 13.78 -8.21
N LEU A 279 14.96 12.73 -7.96
CA LEU A 279 16.43 12.76 -8.06
C LEU A 279 16.90 13.12 -9.49
N TRP A 280 16.26 12.55 -10.50
CA TRP A 280 16.58 12.82 -11.90
C TRP A 280 16.29 14.28 -12.32
N HIS A 281 15.24 14.88 -11.75
CA HIS A 281 14.78 16.23 -12.10
C HIS A 281 15.25 17.33 -11.14
N TRP A 282 15.94 17.00 -10.05
CA TRP A 282 16.31 17.93 -8.99
C TRP A 282 17.05 19.18 -9.48
N GLY A 283 17.96 19.05 -10.45
CA GLY A 283 18.71 20.19 -10.99
C GLY A 283 17.98 21.01 -12.07
N LYS A 284 17.02 20.42 -12.79
CA LYS A 284 16.21 21.12 -13.79
C LYS A 284 15.24 22.13 -13.15
N GLU A 285 14.66 21.78 -12.00
CA GLU A 285 13.70 22.64 -11.30
C GLU A 285 14.34 23.89 -10.68
N LYS A 286 15.64 23.84 -10.35
CA LYS A 286 16.34 24.91 -9.64
C LYS A 286 17.10 25.89 -10.56
N LYS A 287 16.95 25.80 -11.89
CA LYS A 287 17.68 26.62 -12.90
C LYS A 287 19.15 26.85 -12.52
N ILE A 288 19.83 25.75 -12.26
CA ILE A 288 21.16 25.76 -11.66
C ILE A 288 22.20 26.26 -12.69
N THR A 289 22.86 27.38 -12.39
CA THR A 289 23.89 28.00 -13.26
C THR A 289 25.34 27.87 -12.74
N THR A 290 25.54 27.43 -11.49
CA THR A 290 26.87 27.31 -10.87
C THR A 290 27.48 25.92 -11.10
N GLU A 291 28.76 25.84 -11.47
CA GLU A 291 29.50 24.59 -11.75
C GLU A 291 29.37 23.52 -10.66
N LYS A 292 29.55 23.88 -9.37
CA LYS A 292 29.38 22.95 -8.23
C LYS A 292 28.00 22.28 -8.21
N LYS A 293 26.96 23.03 -8.56
CA LYS A 293 25.59 22.54 -8.57
C LYS A 293 25.28 21.72 -9.84
N ILE A 294 26.01 21.94 -10.95
CA ILE A 294 25.97 21.07 -12.14
C ILE A 294 26.57 19.69 -11.82
N ALA A 295 27.68 19.63 -11.09
CA ALA A 295 28.28 18.37 -10.65
C ALA A 295 27.33 17.56 -9.76
N LEU A 296 26.70 18.21 -8.76
CA LEU A 296 25.66 17.61 -7.92
C LEU A 296 24.44 17.11 -8.72
N TYR A 297 24.05 17.84 -9.77
CA TYR A 297 22.97 17.41 -10.67
C TYR A 297 23.34 16.16 -11.47
N ARG A 298 24.55 16.10 -12.05
CA ARG A 298 25.01 14.90 -12.77
C ARG A 298 25.14 13.71 -11.82
N LEU A 299 25.60 13.94 -10.59
CA LEU A 299 25.65 12.91 -9.55
C LEU A 299 24.26 12.38 -9.21
N SER A 300 23.24 13.25 -9.12
CA SER A 300 21.86 12.79 -8.84
C SER A 300 21.28 11.97 -10.00
N GLN A 301 21.58 12.33 -11.24
CA GLN A 301 21.20 11.52 -12.42
C GLN A 301 21.94 10.18 -12.46
N GLY A 302 23.24 10.18 -12.18
CA GLY A 302 24.05 8.97 -12.06
C GLY A 302 23.52 8.04 -10.97
N ALA A 303 23.19 8.58 -9.80
CA ALA A 303 22.57 7.82 -8.71
C ALA A 303 21.22 7.21 -9.15
N SER A 304 20.34 7.97 -9.81
CA SER A 304 19.09 7.44 -10.36
C SER A 304 19.33 6.27 -11.34
N ALA A 305 20.32 6.39 -12.23
CA ALA A 305 20.67 5.33 -13.18
C ALA A 305 21.20 4.08 -12.47
N ILE A 306 22.07 4.25 -11.46
CA ILE A 306 22.61 3.15 -10.63
C ILE A 306 21.49 2.44 -9.88
N LEU A 307 20.52 3.17 -9.32
CA LEU A 307 19.39 2.55 -8.59
C LEU A 307 18.49 1.73 -9.52
N ILE A 308 18.20 2.23 -10.73
CA ILE A 308 17.45 1.47 -11.74
C ILE A 308 18.26 0.23 -12.16
N ALA A 309 19.51 0.42 -12.57
CA ALA A 309 20.37 -0.67 -13.04
C ALA A 309 20.57 -1.74 -11.96
N GLY A 310 20.78 -1.34 -10.70
CA GLY A 310 20.90 -2.24 -9.57
C GLY A 310 19.61 -3.02 -9.30
N THR A 311 18.43 -2.40 -9.47
CA THR A 311 17.14 -3.10 -9.36
C THR A 311 16.98 -4.14 -10.47
N LEU A 312 17.25 -3.76 -11.72
CA LEU A 312 17.19 -4.66 -12.87
C LEU A 312 18.15 -5.83 -12.71
N PHE A 313 19.40 -5.54 -12.35
CA PHE A 313 20.43 -6.54 -12.13
C PHE A 313 20.03 -7.54 -11.05
N TRP A 314 19.54 -7.04 -9.90
CA TRP A 314 19.16 -7.90 -8.77
C TRP A 314 17.97 -8.80 -9.12
N GLY A 315 16.95 -8.26 -9.82
CA GLY A 315 15.81 -9.03 -10.30
C GLY A 315 16.21 -10.09 -11.33
N CYS A 316 17.05 -9.75 -12.30
CA CYS A 316 17.55 -10.70 -13.30
C CYS A 316 18.47 -11.77 -12.70
N ALA A 317 19.35 -11.39 -11.78
CA ALA A 317 20.25 -12.32 -11.10
C ALA A 317 19.46 -13.36 -10.31
N PHE A 318 18.37 -12.96 -9.63
CA PHE A 318 17.48 -13.88 -8.92
C PHE A 318 16.77 -14.89 -9.84
N VAL A 319 16.46 -14.52 -11.08
CA VAL A 319 15.82 -15.45 -12.02
C VAL A 319 16.81 -16.49 -12.57
N ASN A 320 18.09 -16.11 -12.70
CA ASN A 320 19.11 -16.91 -13.37
C ASN A 320 20.04 -17.69 -12.41
N GLY A 321 19.99 -17.41 -11.11
CA GLY A 321 20.81 -18.07 -10.08
C GLY A 321 19.98 -18.96 -9.18
#